data_AF-A0A2D5PHJ0-F1
#
_entry.id   AF-A0A2D5PHJ0-F1
#
_cell.length_a   1.000
_cell.length_b   1.000
_cell.length_c   1.000
_cell.angle_alpha   90.00
_cell.angle_beta   90.00
_cell.angle_gamma   90.00
#
_symmetry.space_group_name_H-M   'P 1'
#
loop_
_entity.id
_entity.type
_entity.pdbx_description
1 polymer ?
#
loop_
_entity_poly.entity_id
_entity_poly.type
_entity_poly.pdbx_seq_one_letter_code
_entity_poly.pdbx_strand_id
1 'polypeptide(L)'
;MKAQKGFTLIELMIVIAIIGILASVAIPQYQTYTIRAASGPELVGAVRPIQLALSEYAAVNLDLPEDATELVQWETGEANNCLGLVQNVTYAYTSDSAGVITATTYADGATPDTACADTAGPSDEPSLQGATLVIDAVSNGNGAVSYSVNAGSSTIPAKFLPNIGG
;
A
#
# COMPACT_ATOMS: atom_id res chain seq x y z
N MET A 1 37.38 -42.35 -30.19
CA MET A 1 36.60 -41.77 -29.07
C MET A 1 36.98 -40.30 -28.98
N LYS A 2 36.05 -39.36 -29.16
CA LYS A 2 36.33 -37.92 -28.95
C LYS A 2 36.49 -37.72 -27.45
N ALA A 3 37.65 -37.23 -27.00
CA ALA A 3 37.89 -36.91 -25.61
C ALA A 3 36.90 -35.82 -25.17
N GLN A 4 36.04 -36.14 -24.23
CA GLN A 4 35.08 -35.22 -23.64
C GLN A 4 35.88 -34.23 -22.77
N LYS A 5 36.07 -33.00 -23.27
CA LYS A 5 36.69 -31.93 -22.48
C LYS A 5 35.74 -31.58 -21.33
N GLY A 6 36.10 -32.00 -20.12
CA GLY A 6 35.39 -31.59 -18.90
C GLY A 6 35.63 -30.11 -18.61
N PHE A 7 34.67 -29.49 -17.93
CA PHE A 7 34.76 -28.11 -17.41
C PHE A 7 35.91 -28.02 -16.40
N THR A 8 36.71 -26.95 -16.45
CA THR A 8 37.80 -26.74 -15.49
C THR A 8 37.28 -26.11 -14.20
N LEU A 9 37.92 -26.43 -13.06
CA LEU A 9 37.60 -25.78 -11.78
C LEU A 9 37.83 -24.26 -11.84
N ILE A 10 38.80 -23.82 -12.63
CA ILE A 10 39.09 -22.39 -12.82
C ILE A 10 37.93 -21.70 -13.55
N GLU A 11 37.37 -22.31 -14.60
CA GLU A 11 36.19 -21.76 -15.28
C GLU A 11 35.00 -21.66 -14.33
N LEU A 12 34.77 -22.67 -13.49
CA LEU A 12 33.69 -22.64 -12.51
C LEU A 12 33.88 -21.52 -11.48
N MET A 13 35.10 -21.33 -10.97
CA MET A 13 35.42 -20.30 -9.97
C MET A 13 35.20 -18.88 -10.50
N ILE A 14 35.58 -18.61 -11.76
CA ILE A 14 35.37 -17.30 -12.38
C ILE A 14 33.87 -17.03 -12.57
N VAL A 15 33.11 -18.03 -13.01
CA VAL A 15 31.66 -17.91 -13.18
C VAL A 15 30.98 -17.58 -11.84
N ILE A 16 31.36 -18.28 -10.76
CA ILE A 16 30.81 -18.00 -9.41
C ILE A 16 31.19 -16.59 -8.96
N ALA A 17 32.41 -16.13 -9.21
CA ALA A 17 32.84 -14.79 -8.85
C ALA A 17 32.01 -13.71 -9.55
N ILE A 18 31.74 -13.87 -10.86
CA ILE A 18 30.92 -12.93 -11.62
C ILE A 18 29.46 -12.95 -11.15
N ILE A 19 28.90 -14.15 -10.92
CA ILE A 19 27.53 -14.30 -10.38
C ILE A 19 27.43 -13.63 -9.01
N GLY A 20 28.45 -13.78 -8.14
CA GLY A 20 28.48 -13.15 -6.83
C GLY A 20 28.40 -11.62 -6.89
N ILE A 21 29.17 -11.00 -7.81
CA ILE A 21 29.13 -9.54 -8.01
C ILE A 21 27.74 -9.10 -8.49
N LEU A 22 27.19 -9.76 -9.52
CA LEU A 22 25.88 -9.40 -10.06
C LEU A 22 24.75 -9.59 -9.04
N ALA A 23 24.79 -10.69 -8.27
CA ALA A 23 23.80 -11.01 -7.24
C ALA A 23 23.77 -9.96 -6.12
N SER A 24 24.93 -9.42 -5.73
CA SER A 24 25.02 -8.41 -4.66
C SER A 24 24.22 -7.13 -4.95
N VAL A 25 24.07 -6.76 -6.22
CA VAL A 25 23.28 -5.59 -6.66
C VAL A 25 21.85 -5.99 -7.01
N ALA A 26 21.66 -7.14 -7.67
CA ALA A 26 20.36 -7.56 -8.18
C ALA A 26 19.38 -8.00 -7.07
N ILE A 27 19.85 -8.70 -6.05
CA ILE A 27 18.99 -9.23 -4.97
C ILE A 27 18.25 -8.12 -4.21
N PRO A 28 18.90 -7.06 -3.67
CA PRO A 28 18.20 -6.03 -2.92
C PRO A 28 17.20 -5.24 -3.78
N GLN A 29 17.52 -5.04 -5.07
CA GLN A 29 16.60 -4.41 -6.02
C GLN A 29 15.37 -5.28 -6.29
N TYR A 30 15.57 -6.59 -6.49
CA TYR A 30 14.50 -7.54 -6.70
C TYR A 30 13.58 -7.63 -5.47
N GLN A 31 14.15 -7.69 -4.26
CA GLN A 31 13.37 -7.69 -3.00
C GLN A 31 12.47 -6.45 -2.89
N THR A 32 13.02 -5.26 -3.17
CA THR A 32 12.23 -4.02 -3.15
C THR A 32 11.08 -4.08 -4.16
N TYR A 33 11.34 -4.61 -5.36
CA TYR A 33 10.30 -4.77 -6.39
C TYR A 33 9.20 -5.74 -5.96
N THR A 34 9.55 -6.91 -5.43
CA THR A 34 8.57 -7.91 -4.98
C THR A 34 7.72 -7.39 -3.83
N ILE A 35 8.33 -6.68 -2.87
CA ILE A 35 7.60 -6.06 -1.76
C ILE A 35 6.62 -5.02 -2.31
N ARG A 36 7.06 -4.11 -3.18
CA ARG A 36 6.19 -3.08 -3.77
C ARG A 36 5.04 -3.69 -4.58
N ALA A 37 5.30 -4.78 -5.30
CA ALA A 37 4.30 -5.49 -6.09
C ALA A 37 3.23 -6.16 -5.22
N ALA A 38 3.59 -6.60 -4.01
CA ALA A 38 2.65 -7.15 -3.03
C ALA A 38 1.92 -6.03 -2.26
N SER A 39 2.65 -5.06 -1.72
CA SER A 39 2.08 -4.04 -0.83
C SER A 39 1.24 -2.99 -1.55
N GLY A 40 1.57 -2.66 -2.80
CA GLY A 40 0.86 -1.65 -3.58
C GLY A 40 -0.63 -1.94 -3.79
N PRO A 41 -1.00 -3.13 -4.31
CA PRO A 41 -2.40 -3.53 -4.46
C PRO A 41 -3.18 -3.57 -3.15
N GLU A 42 -2.56 -4.01 -2.04
CA GLU A 42 -3.19 -4.07 -0.72
C GLU A 42 -3.51 -2.66 -0.19
N LEU A 43 -2.53 -1.75 -0.25
CA LEU A 43 -2.70 -0.35 0.14
C LEU A 43 -3.72 0.39 -0.71
N VAL A 44 -3.70 0.19 -2.03
CA VAL A 44 -4.65 0.83 -2.94
C VAL A 44 -6.05 0.24 -2.73
N GLY A 45 -6.16 -1.08 -2.70
CA GLY A 45 -7.43 -1.80 -2.52
C GLY A 45 -8.12 -1.44 -1.21
N ALA A 46 -7.34 -1.21 -0.14
CA ALA A 46 -7.81 -0.71 1.14
C ALA A 46 -8.54 0.64 1.05
N VAL A 47 -8.05 1.56 0.22
CA VAL A 47 -8.53 2.95 0.21
C VAL A 47 -9.60 3.19 -0.87
N ARG A 48 -9.68 2.35 -1.91
CA ARG A 48 -10.67 2.54 -3.00
C ARG A 48 -12.13 2.61 -2.53
N PRO A 49 -12.60 1.79 -1.57
CA PRO A 49 -14.00 1.86 -1.12
C PRO A 49 -14.34 3.23 -0.52
N ILE A 50 -13.42 3.81 0.25
CA ILE A 50 -13.60 5.14 0.86
C ILE A 50 -13.61 6.22 -0.21
N GLN A 51 -12.70 6.12 -1.20
CA GLN A 51 -12.67 7.05 -2.32
C GLN A 51 -13.97 7.00 -3.15
N LEU A 52 -14.55 5.81 -3.30
CA LEU A 52 -15.83 5.67 -3.97
C LEU A 52 -16.93 6.33 -3.12
N ALA A 53 -17.04 5.99 -1.84
CA ALA A 53 -18.04 6.55 -0.93
C ALA A 53 -17.96 8.09 -0.84
N LEU A 54 -16.75 8.66 -0.74
CA LEU A 54 -16.53 10.10 -0.76
C LEU A 54 -16.96 10.74 -2.08
N SER A 55 -16.67 10.08 -3.22
CA SER A 55 -17.09 10.59 -4.52
C SER A 55 -18.60 10.54 -4.72
N GLU A 56 -19.27 9.52 -4.18
CA GLU A 56 -20.73 9.40 -4.19
C GLU A 56 -21.39 10.47 -3.32
N TYR A 57 -20.88 10.68 -2.10
CA TYR A 57 -21.38 11.73 -1.21
C TYR A 57 -21.21 13.11 -1.85
N ALA A 58 -20.01 13.44 -2.34
CA ALA A 58 -19.73 14.73 -2.96
C ALA A 58 -20.56 14.96 -4.23
N ALA A 59 -20.82 13.92 -5.03
CA ALA A 59 -21.67 14.04 -6.22
C ALA A 59 -23.10 14.47 -5.90
N VAL A 60 -23.59 14.20 -4.69
CA VAL A 60 -24.93 14.56 -4.23
C VAL A 60 -24.95 15.87 -3.45
N ASN A 61 -24.03 16.03 -2.50
CA ASN A 61 -24.03 17.14 -1.53
C ASN A 61 -23.15 18.32 -1.93
N LEU A 62 -22.30 18.16 -2.96
CA LEU A 62 -21.35 19.15 -3.46
C LEU A 62 -20.23 19.54 -2.46
N ASP A 63 -20.13 18.85 -1.33
CA ASP A 63 -19.11 18.98 -0.30
C ASP A 63 -18.56 17.60 0.12
N LEU A 64 -17.68 17.58 1.12
CA LEU A 64 -17.22 16.36 1.78
C LEU A 64 -17.93 16.19 3.12
N PRO A 65 -18.21 14.94 3.55
CA PRO A 65 -18.92 14.67 4.79
C PRO A 65 -18.11 15.15 6.00
N GLU A 66 -18.79 15.73 6.98
CA GLU A 66 -18.18 16.15 8.25
C GLU A 66 -17.87 14.93 9.13
N ASP A 67 -18.72 13.90 9.07
CA ASP A 67 -18.59 12.67 9.85
C ASP A 67 -18.42 11.44 8.93
N ALA A 68 -17.48 10.56 9.28
CA ALA A 68 -17.24 9.33 8.52
C ALA A 68 -18.47 8.42 8.46
N THR A 69 -19.38 8.49 9.44
CA THR A 69 -20.62 7.70 9.48
C THR A 69 -21.63 8.09 8.39
N GLU A 70 -21.46 9.23 7.74
CA GLU A 70 -22.27 9.64 6.59
C GLU A 70 -21.87 8.92 5.29
N LEU A 71 -20.73 8.22 5.31
CA LEU A 71 -20.26 7.40 4.20
C LEU A 71 -20.85 5.99 4.31
N VAL A 72 -21.38 5.51 3.18
CA VAL A 72 -22.00 4.17 3.06
C VAL A 72 -21.12 3.07 3.66
N GLN A 73 -19.80 3.14 3.46
CA GLN A 73 -18.87 2.14 4.00
C GLN A 73 -18.86 2.03 5.53
N TRP A 74 -19.02 3.13 6.25
CA TRP A 74 -19.07 3.11 7.72
C TRP A 74 -20.47 2.74 8.20
N GLU A 75 -21.52 3.15 7.47
CA GLU A 75 -22.90 2.75 7.76
C GLU A 75 -23.09 1.23 7.71
N THR A 76 -22.45 0.56 6.74
CA THR A 76 -22.51 -0.90 6.57
C THR A 76 -21.63 -1.68 7.56
N GLY A 77 -20.81 -0.99 8.36
CA GLY A 77 -19.87 -1.63 9.30
C GLY A 77 -18.63 -2.23 8.63
N GLU A 78 -18.35 -1.87 7.39
CA GLU A 78 -17.24 -2.37 6.56
C GLU A 78 -15.97 -1.50 6.69
N ALA A 79 -15.79 -0.85 7.85
CA ALA A 79 -14.66 0.03 8.12
C ALA A 79 -13.31 -0.71 8.20
N ASN A 80 -13.35 -2.01 8.52
CA ASN A 80 -12.15 -2.85 8.60
C ASN A 80 -11.89 -3.51 7.25
N ASN A 81 -10.72 -3.26 6.69
CA ASN A 81 -10.26 -3.93 5.49
C ASN A 81 -9.51 -5.21 5.86
N CYS A 82 -10.07 -6.37 5.53
CA CYS A 82 -9.36 -7.65 5.64
C CYS A 82 -8.32 -7.85 4.51
N LEU A 83 -7.71 -6.75 4.06
CA LEU A 83 -6.81 -6.69 2.91
C LEU A 83 -5.36 -6.65 3.37
N GLY A 84 -4.77 -7.85 3.51
CA GLY A 84 -3.33 -8.03 3.65
C GLY A 84 -2.73 -7.21 4.79
N LEU A 85 -1.78 -6.34 4.44
CA LEU A 85 -0.98 -5.60 5.40
C LEU A 85 -1.71 -4.41 6.06
N VAL A 86 -2.90 -4.02 5.59
CA VAL A 86 -3.62 -2.86 6.11
C VAL A 86 -4.57 -3.28 7.24
N GLN A 87 -4.44 -2.61 8.39
CA GLN A 87 -5.21 -2.89 9.59
C GLN A 87 -6.51 -2.08 9.65
N ASN A 88 -6.42 -0.79 9.34
CA ASN A 88 -7.57 0.10 9.35
C ASN A 88 -7.42 1.17 8.28
N VAL A 89 -8.56 1.76 7.92
CA VAL A 89 -8.57 3.02 7.18
C VAL A 89 -9.55 3.97 7.85
N THR A 90 -9.10 5.19 8.08
CA THR A 90 -9.89 6.25 8.70
C THR A 90 -10.05 7.42 7.74
N TYR A 91 -11.11 8.18 7.95
CA TYR A 91 -11.36 9.44 7.27
C TYR A 91 -11.45 10.56 8.31
N ALA A 92 -10.85 11.71 8.00
CA ALA A 92 -10.91 12.91 8.81
C ALA A 92 -11.31 14.10 7.93
N TYR A 93 -12.43 14.74 8.27
CA TYR A 93 -12.84 16.00 7.67
C TYR A 93 -11.87 17.13 8.06
N THR A 94 -11.59 18.03 7.12
CA THR A 94 -10.81 19.26 7.39
C THR A 94 -11.56 20.53 7.00
N SER A 95 -12.35 20.47 5.93
CA SER A 95 -13.25 21.53 5.45
C SER A 95 -14.21 20.97 4.40
N ASP A 96 -15.22 21.73 4.00
CA ASP A 96 -16.21 21.33 2.96
C ASP A 96 -15.56 20.92 1.62
N SER A 97 -14.34 21.37 1.36
CA SER A 97 -13.58 21.05 0.14
C SER A 97 -12.38 20.14 0.37
N ALA A 98 -12.09 19.73 1.61
CA ALA A 98 -10.90 18.91 1.90
C ALA A 98 -11.11 17.92 3.05
N GLY A 99 -10.57 16.72 2.87
CA GLY A 99 -10.52 15.67 3.88
C GLY A 99 -9.27 14.81 3.72
N VAL A 100 -8.98 13.98 4.72
CA VAL A 100 -7.79 13.14 4.75
C VAL A 100 -8.20 11.70 5.01
N ILE A 101 -7.75 10.79 4.14
CA ILE A 101 -7.86 9.35 4.33
C ILE A 101 -6.53 8.83 4.86
N THR A 102 -6.55 8.09 5.96
CA THR A 102 -5.36 7.48 6.54
C THR A 102 -5.52 5.97 6.59
N ALA A 103 -4.72 5.24 5.84
CA ALA A 103 -4.61 3.79 5.95
C ALA A 103 -3.43 3.43 6.86
N THR A 104 -3.69 2.64 7.90
CA THR A 104 -2.67 2.19 8.86
C THR A 104 -2.40 0.72 8.65
N THR A 105 -1.13 0.34 8.57
CA THR A 105 -0.72 -1.06 8.42
C THR A 105 -0.59 -1.75 9.78
N TYR A 106 -0.66 -3.08 9.80
CA TYR A 106 -0.46 -3.84 11.03
C TYR A 106 0.94 -3.60 11.63
N ALA A 107 1.00 -3.33 12.93
CA ALA A 107 2.25 -3.27 13.69
C ALA A 107 2.86 -4.67 13.89
N ASP A 108 4.15 -4.71 14.24
CA ASP A 108 4.84 -5.97 14.56
C ASP A 108 4.07 -6.76 15.64
N GLY A 109 3.89 -8.06 15.41
CA GLY A 109 3.17 -8.95 16.31
C GLY A 109 1.67 -8.67 16.47
N ALA A 110 1.09 -7.72 15.73
CA ALA A 110 -0.34 -7.49 15.75
C ALA A 110 -1.09 -8.67 15.12
N THR A 111 -2.13 -9.15 15.80
CA THR A 111 -3.00 -10.20 15.26
C THR A 111 -4.16 -9.55 14.50
N PRO A 112 -4.50 -10.03 13.30
CA PRO A 112 -5.70 -9.61 12.59
C PRO A 112 -6.95 -9.81 13.43
N ASP A 113 -7.98 -9.01 13.14
CA ASP A 113 -9.32 -9.31 13.65
C ASP A 113 -9.72 -10.74 13.25
N THR A 114 -10.42 -11.43 14.13
CA THR A 114 -11.09 -12.71 13.85
C THR A 114 -11.94 -12.69 12.58
N ALA A 115 -12.52 -11.54 12.22
CA ALA A 115 -13.26 -11.35 10.96
C ALA A 115 -12.37 -11.42 9.70
N CYS A 116 -11.05 -11.27 9.86
CA CYS A 116 -10.05 -11.23 8.79
C CYS A 116 -9.07 -12.41 8.83
N ALA A 117 -9.42 -13.48 9.54
CA ALA A 117 -8.52 -14.58 9.85
C ALA A 117 -7.95 -15.24 8.58
N ASP A 118 -6.61 -15.18 8.48
CA ASP A 118 -5.71 -15.77 7.48
C ASP A 118 -5.41 -14.96 6.20
N THR A 119 -6.08 -13.82 5.95
CA THR A 119 -5.80 -12.99 4.75
C THR A 119 -5.18 -11.63 5.05
N ALA A 120 -5.00 -11.31 6.33
CA ALA A 120 -4.42 -10.06 6.80
C ALA A 120 -3.33 -10.30 7.84
N GLY A 121 -2.47 -9.31 8.08
CA GLY A 121 -1.44 -9.38 9.11
C GLY A 121 -0.27 -8.43 8.89
N PRO A 122 0.71 -8.41 9.81
CA PRO A 122 1.90 -7.58 9.67
C PRO A 122 2.70 -7.97 8.42
N SER A 123 3.25 -6.95 7.77
CA SER A 123 4.16 -7.09 6.64
C SER A 123 5.47 -7.78 7.07
N ASP A 124 5.99 -8.69 6.24
CA ASP A 124 7.35 -9.24 6.41
C ASP A 124 8.44 -8.17 6.23
N GLU A 125 8.12 -7.05 5.57
CA GLU A 125 8.99 -5.90 5.43
C GLU A 125 8.83 -4.97 6.67
N PRO A 126 9.89 -4.79 7.49
CA PRO A 126 9.77 -4.09 8.77
C PRO A 126 9.43 -2.60 8.69
N SER A 127 9.77 -1.93 7.58
CA SER A 127 9.49 -0.50 7.43
C SER A 127 8.02 -0.22 7.06
N LEU A 128 7.29 -1.25 6.64
CA LEU A 128 5.86 -1.23 6.39
C LEU A 128 5.04 -1.69 7.60
N GLN A 129 5.64 -2.07 8.73
CA GLN A 129 4.90 -2.46 9.94
C GLN A 129 4.51 -1.22 10.76
N GLY A 130 3.22 -1.04 11.05
CA GLY A 130 2.70 0.13 11.77
C GLY A 130 2.86 1.45 11.00
N ALA A 131 3.05 1.38 9.69
CA ALA A 131 3.22 2.52 8.81
C ALA A 131 1.85 3.08 8.38
N THR A 132 1.86 4.32 7.89
CA THR A 132 0.65 5.03 7.47
C THR A 132 0.79 5.54 6.04
N LEU A 133 -0.27 5.36 5.27
CA LEU A 133 -0.50 5.99 3.98
C LEU A 133 -1.54 7.08 4.17
N VAL A 134 -1.16 8.32 3.87
CA VAL A 134 -2.04 9.49 3.95
C VAL A 134 -2.40 9.92 2.54
N ILE A 135 -3.70 10.07 2.27
CA ILE A 135 -4.25 10.52 1.01
C ILE A 135 -5.13 11.73 1.26
N ASP A 136 -4.82 12.83 0.59
CA ASP A 136 -5.65 14.03 0.59
C ASP A 136 -6.81 13.82 -0.39
N ALA A 137 -8.03 14.10 0.06
CA ALA A 137 -9.23 14.16 -0.74
C ALA A 137 -9.63 15.63 -0.89
N VAL A 138 -9.73 16.12 -2.12
CA VAL A 138 -10.07 17.53 -2.41
C VAL A 138 -11.28 17.58 -3.33
N SER A 139 -12.40 18.10 -2.83
CA SER A 139 -13.60 18.37 -3.62
C SER A 139 -13.47 19.70 -4.36
N ASN A 140 -14.00 19.77 -5.57
CA ASN A 140 -14.06 20.99 -6.35
C ASN A 140 -15.32 21.84 -6.12
N GLY A 141 -16.16 21.47 -5.15
CA GLY A 141 -17.44 22.14 -4.86
C GLY A 141 -18.53 21.91 -5.92
N ASN A 142 -18.24 21.07 -6.93
CA ASN A 142 -19.13 20.73 -8.04
C ASN A 142 -19.30 19.21 -8.18
N GLY A 143 -19.11 18.49 -7.07
CA GLY A 143 -19.32 17.05 -6.99
C GLY A 143 -18.23 16.16 -7.60
N ALA A 144 -17.05 16.70 -7.90
CA ALA A 144 -15.88 15.89 -8.21
C ALA A 144 -14.84 15.97 -7.10
N VAL A 145 -14.29 14.81 -6.72
CA VAL A 145 -13.24 14.68 -5.71
C VAL A 145 -11.97 14.18 -6.39
N SER A 146 -10.86 14.87 -6.11
CA SER A 146 -9.52 14.47 -6.50
C SER A 146 -8.80 13.85 -5.30
N TYR A 147 -7.95 12.86 -5.56
CA TYR A 147 -7.21 12.14 -4.52
C TYR A 147 -5.73 12.20 -4.83
N SER A 148 -4.91 12.54 -3.85
CA SER A 148 -3.45 12.56 -3.99
C SER A 148 -2.75 12.00 -2.77
N VAL A 149 -1.69 11.23 -2.98
CA VAL A 149 -0.86 10.72 -1.88
C VAL A 149 -0.07 11.86 -1.23
N ASN A 150 -0.24 12.04 0.07
CA ASN A 150 0.53 12.99 0.85
C ASN A 150 1.82 12.33 1.35
N ALA A 151 2.88 12.40 0.55
CA ALA A 151 4.17 11.79 0.89
C ALA A 151 4.86 12.45 2.11
N GLY A 152 4.48 13.67 2.48
CA GLY A 152 5.05 14.38 3.64
C GLY A 152 4.48 13.89 4.97
N SER A 153 3.20 13.53 4.98
CA SER A 153 2.50 13.00 6.15
C SER A 153 2.51 11.48 6.25
N SER A 154 2.73 10.79 5.13
CA SER A 154 2.82 9.31 5.10
C SER A 154 4.14 8.83 5.71
N THR A 155 4.08 7.79 6.54
CA THR A 155 5.28 7.15 7.10
C THR A 155 5.78 5.96 6.28
N ILE A 156 4.98 5.46 5.34
CA ILE A 156 5.42 4.46 4.36
C ILE A 156 6.58 5.04 3.52
N PRO A 157 7.70 4.31 3.36
CA PRO A 157 8.81 4.81 2.57
C PRO A 157 8.42 5.12 1.13
N ALA A 158 8.96 6.21 0.58
CA ALA A 158 8.63 6.69 -0.77
C ALA A 158 8.76 5.63 -1.87
N LYS A 159 9.66 4.64 -1.72
CA LYS A 159 9.85 3.54 -2.68
C LYS A 159 8.64 2.57 -2.75
N PHE A 160 7.80 2.54 -1.72
CA PHE A 160 6.62 1.69 -1.60
C PHE A 160 5.31 2.46 -1.71
N LEU A 161 5.36 3.80 -1.80
CA LEU A 161 4.14 4.59 -1.97
C LEU A 161 3.47 4.22 -3.31
N PRO A 162 2.15 3.93 -3.29
CA PRO A 162 1.40 3.70 -4.51
C PRO A 162 1.26 5.00 -5.30
N ASN A 163 1.12 4.88 -6.62
CA ASN A 163 0.76 6.02 -7.45
C ASN A 163 -0.78 6.12 -7.48
N ILE A 164 -1.35 6.98 -6.64
CA ILE A 164 -2.79 7.25 -6.58
C ILE A 164 -2.99 8.71 -6.99
N GLY A 165 -3.62 8.89 -8.15
CA GLY A 165 -4.01 10.21 -8.65
C GLY A 165 -2.84 10.98 -9.25
N GLY A 166 -3.05 11.44 -10.48
CA GLY A 166 -2.27 12.43 -11.21
C GLY A 166 -3.23 13.19 -12.12
#